data_AF-A0A923F4S0-F1
#
_entry.id   AF-A0A923F4S0-F1
#
_cell.length_a   1.000
_cell.length_b   1.000
_cell.length_c   1.000
_cell.angle_alpha   90.00
_cell.angle_beta   90.00
_cell.angle_gamma   90.00
#
_symmetry.space_group_name_H-M   'P 1'
#
loop_
_entity.id
_entity.type
_entity.pdbx_description
1 polymer ?
#
loop_
_entity_poly.entity_id
_entity_poly.type
_entity_poly.pdbx_seq_one_letter_code
_entity_poly.pdbx_strand_id
1 'polypeptide(L)'
;MASPRVLVLENHEFARNVLVRMLHRLGVRDVLQAPDAEQAMVRMHLQGGVDIVLCDLTDRGVDCLEFLRLASHSGMVRAVVLCSELPAEIRRTLGQMVSLAGLQLLGVLSRPVQLRALHRLLQRYSRTQVVSTPRTLNNVLPSEDEVRRGLALGEFRAWFQPQFQLHSGTVSGVEALARWEHPARGILLPGDFLAAILAYDLTDLMFKHLLEQGLNLLGIMRDRGLAMVLSFNLHASQVKDNGLVEHIKQTLDRHGFNGSVLMFEVAENGLLDCPSDTQENLLRLRLLGCGLAVDDFGVGFSSLKLLSELPFTQLKLDGRFVQHLDRPGSRAMVSGTRELARSLGMALVIEGVSGPQILEHLLELKCEIGQGYYLARPMNGHDLLKWLERR
;
A
#
# COMPACT_ATOMS: atom_id res chain seq x y z
N MET A 1 3.52 -6.02 35.46
CA MET A 1 3.02 -5.69 34.10
C MET A 1 4.20 -5.19 33.29
N ALA A 2 4.34 -5.62 32.04
CA ALA A 2 5.38 -5.10 31.15
C ALA A 2 5.16 -3.59 30.94
N SER A 3 6.23 -2.81 31.02
CA SER A 3 6.18 -1.37 30.71
C SER A 3 5.90 -1.21 29.22
N PRO A 4 4.94 -0.36 28.79
CA PRO A 4 4.62 -0.20 27.37
C PRO A 4 5.83 0.36 26.62
N ARG A 5 6.09 -0.14 25.41
CA ARG A 5 7.06 0.49 24.51
C ARG A 5 6.44 1.71 23.84
N VAL A 6 7.12 2.84 23.89
CA VAL A 6 6.58 4.11 23.39
C VAL A 6 7.47 4.67 22.29
N LEU A 7 6.90 5.06 21.15
CA LEU A 7 7.59 5.88 20.15
C LEU A 7 7.23 7.36 20.37
N VAL A 8 8.24 8.22 20.37
CA VAL A 8 8.07 9.68 20.30
C VAL A 8 8.42 10.15 18.89
N LEU A 9 7.41 10.53 18.13
CA LEU A 9 7.51 11.12 16.79
C LEU A 9 7.36 12.63 16.90
N GLU A 10 8.49 13.33 16.89
CA GLU A 10 8.58 14.78 17.16
C GLU A 10 9.79 15.35 16.43
N ASN A 11 9.58 16.34 15.55
CA ASN A 11 10.64 16.91 14.71
C ASN A 11 11.62 17.75 15.54
N HIS A 12 11.11 18.49 16.53
CA HIS A 12 11.90 19.43 17.30
C HIS A 12 12.66 18.71 18.43
N GLU A 13 13.98 18.66 18.32
CA GLU A 13 14.85 17.88 19.22
C GLU A 13 14.62 18.20 20.70
N PHE A 14 14.46 19.47 21.05
CA PHE A 14 14.18 19.86 22.44
C PHE A 14 12.84 19.30 22.93
N ALA A 15 11.77 19.37 22.12
CA ALA A 15 10.46 18.88 22.51
C ALA A 15 10.46 17.35 22.64
N ARG A 16 11.16 16.67 21.72
CA ARG A 16 11.36 15.21 21.75
C ARG A 16 12.06 14.78 23.03
N ASN A 17 13.16 15.45 23.37
CA ASN A 17 13.93 15.18 24.60
C ASN A 17 13.11 15.42 25.87
N VAL A 18 12.26 16.46 25.89
CA VAL A 18 11.34 16.72 27.01
C VAL A 18 10.35 15.57 27.19
N LEU A 19 9.69 15.13 26.11
CA LEU A 19 8.73 14.02 26.16
C LEU A 19 9.39 12.71 26.61
N VAL A 20 10.59 12.40 26.10
CA VAL A 20 11.36 11.22 26.49
C VAL A 20 11.70 11.24 27.98
N ARG A 21 12.17 12.39 28.51
CA ARG A 21 12.44 12.55 29.95
C ARG A 21 11.17 12.39 30.79
N MET A 22 10.04 12.90 30.31
CA MET A 22 8.74 12.71 30.98
C MET A 22 8.35 11.23 31.02
N LEU A 23 8.46 10.51 29.91
CA LEU A 23 8.18 9.08 29.82
C LEU A 23 9.05 8.26 30.79
N HIS A 24 10.36 8.53 30.83
CA HIS A 24 11.26 7.88 31.78
C HIS A 24 10.89 8.17 33.23
N ARG A 25 10.53 9.41 33.57
CA ARG A 25 10.05 9.77 34.91
C ARG A 25 8.75 9.05 35.29
N LEU A 26 7.93 8.67 34.31
CA LEU A 26 6.72 7.89 34.50
C LEU A 26 6.96 6.37 34.51
N GLY A 27 8.21 5.91 34.42
CA GLY A 27 8.57 4.49 34.48
C GLY A 27 8.53 3.76 33.13
N VAL A 28 8.40 4.48 32.02
CA VAL A 28 8.54 3.93 30.67
C VAL A 28 10.02 3.79 30.36
N ARG A 29 10.51 2.55 30.22
CA ARG A 29 11.95 2.28 29.99
C ARG A 29 12.30 2.15 28.51
N ASP A 30 11.37 1.64 27.72
CA ASP A 30 11.57 1.36 26.30
C ASP A 30 10.94 2.49 25.46
N VAL A 31 11.77 3.46 25.08
CA VAL A 31 11.34 4.66 24.36
C VAL A 31 12.11 4.79 23.05
N LEU A 32 11.40 4.61 21.94
CA LEU A 32 11.91 4.92 20.60
C LEU A 32 11.72 6.39 20.31
N GLN A 33 12.62 6.95 19.50
CA GLN A 33 12.60 8.36 19.13
C GLN A 33 12.79 8.49 17.62
N ALA A 34 11.96 9.29 16.97
CA ALA A 34 12.09 9.58 15.54
C ALA A 34 11.75 11.05 15.26
N PRO A 35 12.53 11.74 14.41
CA PRO A 35 12.22 13.09 13.98
C PRO A 35 11.14 13.14 12.88
N ASP A 36 10.94 12.05 12.14
CA ASP A 36 10.03 11.94 11.01
C ASP A 36 9.44 10.51 10.88
N ALA A 37 8.42 10.38 10.03
CA ALA A 37 7.68 9.15 9.78
C ALA A 37 8.56 8.03 9.20
N GLU A 38 9.47 8.38 8.29
CA GLU A 38 10.37 7.43 7.65
C GLU A 38 11.29 6.76 8.68
N GLN A 39 11.97 7.55 9.50
CA GLN A 39 12.82 7.04 10.59
C GLN A 39 12.00 6.31 11.66
N ALA A 40 10.77 6.73 11.92
CA ALA A 40 9.86 6.01 12.82
C ALA A 40 9.60 4.60 12.31
N MET A 41 9.26 4.44 11.03
CA MET A 41 9.05 3.14 10.42
C MET A 41 10.30 2.29 10.46
N VAL A 42 11.47 2.82 10.08
CA VAL A 42 12.74 2.08 10.12
C VAL A 42 13.03 1.56 11.53
N ARG A 43 12.90 2.41 12.55
CA ARG A 43 13.16 2.01 13.96
C ARG A 43 12.18 0.96 14.45
N MET A 44 10.91 1.10 14.09
CA MET A 44 9.87 0.14 14.46
C MET A 44 10.04 -1.21 13.78
N HIS A 45 10.52 -1.23 12.54
CA HIS A 45 10.83 -2.47 11.84
C HIS A 45 12.08 -3.16 12.42
N LEU A 46 13.13 -2.39 12.75
CA LEU A 46 14.38 -2.93 13.30
C LEU A 46 14.25 -3.43 14.74
N GLN A 47 13.52 -2.69 15.58
CA GLN A 47 13.46 -2.97 17.02
C GLN A 47 12.16 -3.67 17.43
N GLY A 48 11.22 -3.83 16.50
CA GLY A 48 9.86 -4.31 16.71
C GLY A 48 8.90 -3.15 17.04
N GLY A 49 7.60 -3.37 16.76
CA GLY A 49 6.56 -2.35 16.89
C GLY A 49 6.46 -1.70 18.29
N VAL A 50 5.57 -0.73 18.44
CA VAL A 50 5.35 0.00 19.70
C VAL A 50 3.93 -0.15 20.21
N ASP A 51 3.79 -0.05 21.52
CA ASP A 51 2.50 -0.11 22.20
C ASP A 51 1.75 1.21 22.03
N ILE A 52 2.48 2.33 22.09
CA ILE A 52 1.93 3.68 22.00
C ILE A 52 2.83 4.56 21.13
N VAL A 53 2.24 5.31 20.20
CA VAL A 53 2.91 6.42 19.52
C VAL A 53 2.44 7.74 20.15
N LEU A 54 3.38 8.60 20.52
CA LEU A 54 3.14 10.03 20.75
C LEU A 54 3.56 10.76 19.48
N CYS A 55 2.63 11.44 18.84
CA CYS A 55 2.94 12.21 17.63
C CYS A 55 2.32 13.60 17.66
N ASP A 56 2.99 14.54 16.99
CA ASP A 56 2.44 15.85 16.68
C ASP A 56 1.88 15.90 15.26
N LEU A 57 0.82 16.69 15.06
CA LEU A 57 0.14 16.90 13.79
C LEU A 57 0.28 18.33 13.27
N THR A 58 0.83 19.28 14.04
CA THR A 58 0.78 20.71 13.66
C THR A 58 1.67 21.08 12.47
N ASP A 59 2.81 20.41 12.28
CA ASP A 59 3.76 20.74 11.20
C ASP A 59 3.74 19.76 10.03
N ARG A 60 3.17 18.55 10.22
CA ARG A 60 3.20 17.44 9.25
C ARG A 60 1.96 16.54 9.32
N GLY A 61 0.78 17.15 9.45
CA GLY A 61 -0.47 16.42 9.67
C GLY A 61 -0.73 15.30 8.65
N VAL A 62 -0.28 15.46 7.41
CA VAL A 62 -0.41 14.46 6.33
C VAL A 62 0.56 13.28 6.53
N ASP A 63 1.87 13.53 6.64
CA ASP A 63 2.90 12.48 6.81
C ASP A 63 2.63 11.61 8.06
N CYS A 64 2.16 12.23 9.13
CA CYS A 64 1.90 11.54 10.40
C CYS A 64 0.66 10.63 10.32
N LEU A 65 -0.39 11.05 9.61
CA LEU A 65 -1.58 10.22 9.41
C LEU A 65 -1.30 9.04 8.48
N GLU A 66 -0.52 9.26 7.42
CA GLU A 66 -0.06 8.18 6.55
C GLU A 66 0.80 7.17 7.32
N PHE A 67 1.73 7.65 8.14
CA PHE A 67 2.50 6.81 9.07
C PHE A 67 1.60 5.96 9.97
N LEU A 68 0.62 6.57 10.64
CA LEU A 68 -0.30 5.84 11.54
C LEU A 68 -1.11 4.79 10.77
N ARG A 69 -1.52 5.08 9.53
CA ARG A 69 -2.20 4.12 8.66
C ARG A 69 -1.31 2.93 8.34
N LEU A 70 -0.08 3.15 7.87
CA LEU A 70 0.88 2.10 7.52
C LEU A 70 1.27 1.25 8.74
N ALA A 71 1.54 1.91 9.86
CA ALA A 71 1.94 1.24 11.10
C ALA A 71 0.79 0.43 11.73
N SER A 72 -0.47 0.80 11.47
CA SER A 72 -1.63 0.01 11.89
C SER A 72 -1.84 -1.24 11.03
N HIS A 73 -1.77 -1.12 9.70
CA HIS A 73 -1.94 -2.26 8.79
C HIS A 73 -0.90 -3.37 9.04
N SER A 74 0.29 -2.98 9.47
CA SER A 74 1.39 -3.89 9.84
C SER A 74 1.33 -4.38 11.29
N GLY A 75 0.30 -3.99 12.07
CA GLY A 75 0.13 -4.38 13.48
C GLY A 75 1.22 -3.84 14.41
N MET A 76 1.99 -2.84 13.97
CA MET A 76 3.14 -2.32 14.70
C MET A 76 2.77 -1.26 15.72
N VAL A 77 1.58 -0.67 15.66
CA VAL A 77 1.08 0.30 16.65
C VAL A 77 -0.26 -0.19 17.19
N ARG A 78 -0.44 -0.11 18.51
CA ARG A 78 -1.74 -0.42 19.15
C ARG A 78 -2.54 0.85 19.46
N ALA A 79 -1.84 1.89 19.89
CA ALA A 79 -2.47 3.11 20.35
C ALA A 79 -1.71 4.36 19.97
N VAL A 80 -2.42 5.48 19.88
CA VAL A 80 -1.86 6.79 19.57
C VAL A 80 -2.29 7.84 20.60
N VAL A 81 -1.37 8.75 20.89
CA VAL A 81 -1.59 9.98 21.65
C VAL A 81 -1.19 11.14 20.73
N LEU A 82 -2.12 12.07 20.49
CA LEU A 82 -1.85 13.25 19.69
C LEU A 82 -1.40 14.40 20.59
N CYS A 83 -0.27 15.03 20.28
CA CYS A 83 0.34 16.12 21.05
C CYS A 83 0.18 17.46 20.32
N SER A 84 -1.06 17.85 20.03
CA SER A 84 -1.39 18.98 19.16
C SER A 84 -2.59 19.78 19.69
N GLU A 85 -2.57 21.11 19.50
CA GLU A 85 -3.75 21.95 19.74
C GLU A 85 -4.69 21.90 18.54
N LEU A 86 -5.77 21.14 18.67
CA LEU A 86 -6.75 20.96 17.59
C LEU A 86 -8.14 21.44 18.00
N PRO A 87 -8.83 22.20 17.13
CA PRO A 87 -10.26 22.47 17.24
C PRO A 87 -11.07 21.20 17.49
N ALA A 88 -12.20 21.33 18.21
CA ALA A 88 -13.03 20.18 18.60
C ALA A 88 -13.56 19.39 17.39
N GLU A 89 -13.81 20.07 16.26
CA GLU A 89 -14.26 19.47 15.01
C GLU A 89 -13.19 18.54 14.41
N ILE A 90 -11.95 19.02 14.26
CA ILE A 90 -10.82 18.24 13.73
C ILE A 90 -10.53 17.04 14.62
N ARG A 91 -10.61 17.19 15.94
CA ARG A 91 -10.41 16.11 16.91
C ARG A 91 -11.40 14.96 16.72
N ARG A 92 -12.66 15.28 16.40
CA ARG A 92 -13.72 14.28 16.19
C ARG A 92 -13.45 13.47 14.93
N THR A 93 -13.11 14.16 13.83
CA THR A 93 -12.78 13.52 12.55
C THR A 93 -11.52 12.66 12.65
N LEU A 94 -10.47 13.14 13.31
CA LEU A 94 -9.25 12.36 13.56
C LEU A 94 -9.51 11.13 14.42
N GLY A 95 -10.37 11.24 15.45
CA GLY A 95 -10.78 10.10 16.24
C GLY A 95 -11.46 9.01 15.41
N GLN A 96 -12.30 9.39 14.46
CA GLN A 96 -12.93 8.45 13.53
C GLN A 96 -11.91 7.82 12.57
N MET A 97 -11.00 8.61 12.00
CA MET A 97 -9.96 8.10 11.08
C MET A 97 -8.99 7.12 11.76
N VAL A 98 -8.52 7.46 12.96
CA VAL A 98 -7.63 6.59 13.76
C VAL A 98 -8.34 5.28 14.11
N SER A 99 -9.63 5.35 14.44
CA SER A 99 -10.44 4.15 14.71
C SER A 99 -10.66 3.30 13.46
N LEU A 100 -10.91 3.91 12.29
CA LEU A 100 -11.05 3.21 11.02
C LEU A 100 -9.74 2.54 10.58
N ALA A 101 -8.60 3.14 10.94
CA ALA A 101 -7.30 2.54 10.72
C ALA A 101 -7.04 1.33 11.65
N GLY A 102 -7.87 1.08 12.66
CA GLY A 102 -7.69 -0.02 13.63
C GLY A 102 -6.86 0.34 14.86
N LEU A 103 -6.54 1.63 15.06
CA LEU A 103 -5.75 2.11 16.19
C LEU A 103 -6.63 2.63 17.32
N GLN A 104 -6.16 2.47 18.57
CA GLN A 104 -6.81 3.09 19.73
C GLN A 104 -6.30 4.52 19.95
N LEU A 105 -7.15 5.53 19.74
CA LEU A 105 -6.85 6.90 20.20
C LEU A 105 -7.00 6.99 21.73
N LEU A 106 -5.88 7.11 22.45
CA LEU A 106 -5.91 7.23 23.92
C LEU A 106 -6.38 8.62 24.37
N GLY A 107 -5.98 9.66 23.63
CA GLY A 107 -6.35 11.04 23.89
C GLY A 107 -5.52 12.05 23.10
N VAL A 108 -5.87 13.32 23.27
CA VAL A 108 -5.14 14.46 22.73
C VAL A 108 -4.61 15.31 23.88
N LEU A 109 -3.33 15.68 23.82
CA LEU A 109 -2.62 16.49 24.79
C LEU A 109 -2.34 17.86 24.18
N SER A 110 -2.76 18.92 24.86
CA SER A 110 -2.38 20.29 24.54
C SER A 110 -0.90 20.52 24.80
N ARG A 111 -0.30 21.47 24.08
CA ARG A 111 1.06 21.94 24.35
C ARG A 111 1.00 23.12 25.35
N PRO A 112 1.96 23.25 26.29
CA PRO A 112 2.99 22.26 26.61
C PRO A 112 2.40 21.01 27.28
N VAL A 113 2.93 19.84 26.93
CA VAL A 113 2.44 18.56 27.46
C VAL A 113 2.66 18.49 28.97
N GLN A 114 1.59 18.22 29.72
CA GLN A 114 1.64 18.11 31.17
C GLN A 114 1.89 16.66 31.64
N LEU A 115 2.81 16.47 32.59
CA LEU A 115 3.18 15.15 33.11
C LEU A 115 1.99 14.35 33.65
N ARG A 116 1.08 15.02 34.36
CA ARG A 116 -0.14 14.39 34.91
C ARG A 116 -1.10 13.94 33.81
N ALA A 117 -1.23 14.71 32.73
CA ALA A 117 -2.10 14.37 31.62
C ALA A 117 -1.56 13.15 30.86
N LEU A 118 -0.27 13.15 30.55
CA LEU A 118 0.41 12.00 29.94
C LEU A 118 0.30 10.74 30.80
N HIS A 119 0.52 10.85 32.12
CA HIS A 119 0.38 9.72 33.04
C HIS A 119 -1.02 9.09 33.02
N ARG A 120 -2.08 9.92 32.97
CA ARG A 120 -3.46 9.41 32.87
C ARG A 120 -3.70 8.57 31.60
N LEU A 121 -3.13 8.98 30.47
CA LEU A 121 -3.28 8.25 29.20
C LEU A 121 -2.53 6.91 29.22
N LEU A 122 -1.32 6.87 29.78
CA LEU A 122 -0.55 5.62 29.95
C LEU A 122 -1.26 4.63 30.90
N GLN A 123 -1.86 5.14 31.97
CA GLN A 123 -2.67 4.33 32.90
C GLN A 123 -3.93 3.77 32.20
N ARG A 124 -4.59 4.57 31.35
CA ARG A 124 -5.73 4.12 30.56
C ARG A 124 -5.36 2.96 29.64
N TYR A 125 -4.23 3.08 28.93
CA TYR A 125 -3.73 1.98 28.08
C TYR A 125 -3.48 0.70 28.88
N SER A 126 -2.78 0.81 30.01
CA SER A 126 -2.44 -0.33 30.88
C SER A 126 -3.67 -1.06 31.40
N ARG A 127 -4.76 -0.34 31.72
CA ARG A 127 -6.03 -0.93 32.16
C ARG A 127 -6.79 -1.63 31.04
N THR A 128 -6.67 -1.14 29.80
CA THR A 128 -7.39 -1.67 28.63
C THR A 128 -6.73 -2.96 28.10
N GLN A 129 -5.42 -3.11 28.29
CA GLN A 129 -4.63 -4.26 27.82
C GLN A 129 -4.80 -5.56 28.60
N VAL A 130 -5.46 -5.53 29.77
CA VAL A 130 -5.66 -6.73 30.62
C VAL A 130 -6.56 -7.78 29.91
N VAL A 131 -7.20 -7.43 28.79
CA VAL A 131 -8.15 -8.27 28.04
C VAL A 131 -7.66 -8.61 26.61
N SER A 132 -6.47 -8.17 26.19
CA SER A 132 -6.00 -8.36 24.80
C SER A 132 -4.89 -9.40 24.67
N THR A 133 -5.01 -10.25 23.65
CA THR A 133 -4.10 -11.33 23.26
C THR A 133 -2.62 -10.90 23.20
N PRO A 134 -1.67 -11.81 23.53
CA PRO A 134 -0.24 -11.52 23.51
C PRO A 134 0.24 -11.15 22.09
N ARG A 135 1.28 -10.30 22.02
CA ARG A 135 2.02 -9.99 20.79
C ARG A 135 2.51 -11.29 20.15
N THR A 136 1.94 -11.68 19.02
CA THR A 136 2.72 -12.38 17.99
C THR A 136 3.47 -11.33 17.18
N LEU A 137 4.53 -10.76 17.76
CA LEU A 137 5.58 -10.11 16.96
C LEU A 137 6.41 -11.24 16.31
N ASN A 138 5.84 -11.91 15.31
CA ASN A 138 6.54 -12.96 14.56
C ASN A 138 6.94 -12.51 13.15
N ASN A 139 7.04 -11.21 12.88
CA ASN A 139 7.73 -10.71 11.70
C ASN A 139 8.90 -9.83 12.14
N VAL A 140 10.00 -10.47 12.53
CA VAL A 140 11.30 -9.88 12.23
C VAL A 140 11.33 -9.76 10.72
N LEU A 141 11.53 -8.54 10.19
CA LEU A 141 11.69 -8.38 8.76
C LEU A 141 12.78 -9.34 8.27
N PRO A 142 12.57 -10.00 7.12
CA PRO A 142 13.61 -10.83 6.54
C PRO A 142 14.89 -10.00 6.37
N SER A 143 16.02 -10.56 6.77
CA SER A 143 17.31 -9.84 6.66
C SER A 143 17.67 -9.58 5.19
N GLU A 144 18.51 -8.57 4.92
CA GLU A 144 18.95 -8.28 3.54
C GLU A 144 19.54 -9.51 2.84
N ASP A 145 20.40 -10.26 3.54
CA ASP A 145 20.99 -11.49 3.02
C ASP A 145 19.93 -12.55 2.69
N GLU A 146 18.90 -12.68 3.52
CA GLU A 146 17.80 -13.61 3.30
C GLU A 146 16.99 -13.23 2.07
N VAL A 147 16.66 -11.94 1.92
CA VAL A 147 15.93 -11.41 0.76
C VAL A 147 16.75 -11.58 -0.52
N ARG A 148 18.04 -11.21 -0.50
CA ARG A 148 18.95 -11.37 -1.66
C ARG A 148 19.11 -12.83 -2.05
N ARG A 149 19.28 -13.74 -1.08
CA ARG A 149 19.30 -15.18 -1.34
C ARG A 149 18.00 -15.66 -1.96
N GLY A 150 16.85 -15.26 -1.41
CA GLY A 150 15.54 -15.65 -1.94
C GLY A 150 15.33 -15.17 -3.38
N LEU A 151 15.75 -13.94 -3.70
CA LEU A 151 15.72 -13.41 -5.07
C LEU A 151 16.64 -14.22 -6.00
N ALA A 152 17.88 -14.48 -5.59
CA ALA A 152 18.85 -15.24 -6.38
C ALA A 152 18.43 -16.70 -6.62
N LEU A 153 17.75 -17.31 -5.66
CA LEU A 153 17.22 -18.67 -5.74
C LEU A 153 15.86 -18.75 -6.45
N GLY A 154 15.29 -17.61 -6.88
CA GLY A 154 14.01 -17.56 -7.56
C GLY A 154 12.82 -17.91 -6.66
N GLU A 155 12.92 -17.66 -5.36
CA GLU A 155 11.84 -17.87 -4.39
C GLU A 155 10.75 -16.80 -4.48
N PHE A 156 11.06 -15.63 -5.04
CA PHE A 156 10.08 -14.59 -5.34
C PHE A 156 9.38 -14.90 -6.66
N ARG A 157 8.10 -15.25 -6.56
CA ARG A 157 7.28 -15.68 -7.68
C ARG A 157 6.18 -14.66 -8.00
N ALA A 158 5.94 -14.49 -9.29
CA ALA A 158 4.77 -13.77 -9.76
C ALA A 158 3.53 -14.65 -9.63
N TRP A 159 2.53 -14.16 -8.89
CA TRP A 159 1.19 -14.71 -8.87
C TRP A 159 0.28 -13.74 -9.60
N PHE A 160 -0.74 -14.25 -10.27
CA PHE A 160 -1.52 -13.49 -11.23
C PHE A 160 -2.97 -13.45 -10.80
N GLN A 161 -3.53 -12.24 -10.70
CA GLN A 161 -4.93 -12.05 -10.39
C GLN A 161 -5.70 -11.55 -11.62
N PRO A 162 -6.69 -12.29 -12.12
CA PRO A 162 -7.50 -11.84 -13.24
C PRO A 162 -8.34 -10.59 -12.94
N GLN A 163 -8.38 -9.70 -13.92
CA GLN A 163 -9.30 -8.57 -14.04
C GLN A 163 -10.41 -8.92 -15.03
N PHE A 164 -11.65 -8.59 -14.69
CA PHE A 164 -12.82 -9.00 -15.46
C PHE A 164 -13.58 -7.82 -16.00
N GLN A 165 -14.00 -7.90 -17.27
CA GLN A 165 -15.15 -7.17 -17.75
C GLN A 165 -16.38 -7.68 -16.98
N LEU A 166 -16.93 -6.84 -16.10
CA LEU A 166 -17.98 -7.24 -15.17
C LEU A 166 -19.26 -7.70 -15.89
N HIS A 167 -19.59 -7.06 -17.02
CA HIS A 167 -20.80 -7.37 -17.77
C HIS A 167 -20.73 -8.70 -18.51
N SER A 168 -19.61 -8.98 -19.19
CA SER A 168 -19.43 -10.21 -19.99
C SER A 168 -18.82 -11.37 -19.19
N GLY A 169 -18.19 -11.07 -18.05
CA GLY A 169 -17.42 -12.04 -17.27
C GLY A 169 -16.12 -12.49 -17.95
N THR A 170 -15.71 -11.84 -19.05
CA THR A 170 -14.48 -12.14 -19.77
C THR A 170 -13.28 -11.52 -19.08
N VAL A 171 -12.15 -12.22 -19.10
CA VAL A 171 -10.89 -11.70 -18.55
C VAL A 171 -10.37 -10.59 -19.47
N SER A 172 -10.13 -9.40 -18.93
CA SER A 172 -9.56 -8.26 -19.67
C SER A 172 -8.05 -8.13 -19.51
N GLY A 173 -7.51 -8.69 -18.43
CA GLY A 173 -6.10 -8.61 -18.10
C GLY A 173 -5.81 -9.36 -16.80
N VAL A 174 -4.55 -9.33 -16.39
CA VAL A 174 -4.09 -9.99 -15.17
C VAL A 174 -3.10 -9.07 -14.46
N GLU A 175 -3.16 -9.01 -13.13
CA GLU A 175 -2.19 -8.28 -12.32
C GLU A 175 -1.15 -9.23 -11.74
N ALA A 176 0.13 -8.93 -11.94
CA ALA A 176 1.25 -9.64 -11.32
C ALA A 176 1.49 -9.13 -9.89
N LEU A 177 1.25 -10.02 -8.94
CA LEU A 177 1.42 -9.82 -7.51
C LEU A 177 2.60 -10.63 -7.00
N ALA A 178 3.52 -9.97 -6.29
CA ALA A 178 4.66 -10.63 -5.70
C ALA A 178 4.23 -11.60 -4.58
N ARG A 179 4.80 -12.80 -4.59
CA ARG A 179 4.77 -13.76 -3.48
C ARG A 179 6.18 -14.24 -3.21
N TRP A 180 6.51 -14.48 -1.95
CA TRP A 180 7.76 -15.15 -1.60
C TRP A 180 7.45 -16.56 -1.12
N GLU A 181 7.79 -17.54 -1.95
CA GLU A 181 7.68 -18.97 -1.64
C GLU A 181 8.85 -19.39 -0.74
N HIS A 182 8.79 -18.93 0.51
CA HIS A 182 9.88 -19.08 1.46
C HIS A 182 10.00 -20.53 1.93
N PRO A 183 11.21 -21.14 1.91
CA PRO A 183 11.39 -22.58 2.13
C PRO A 183 10.91 -23.06 3.51
N ALA A 184 11.06 -22.23 4.55
CA ALA A 184 10.65 -22.58 5.91
C ALA A 184 9.32 -21.95 6.36
N ARG A 185 8.83 -20.91 5.68
CA ARG A 185 7.68 -20.10 6.13
C ARG A 185 6.45 -20.24 5.22
N GLY A 186 6.59 -20.98 4.12
CA GLY A 186 5.55 -21.10 3.11
C GLY A 186 5.41 -19.84 2.28
N ILE A 187 4.21 -19.60 1.77
CA ILE A 187 3.94 -18.46 0.89
C ILE A 187 3.73 -17.20 1.75
N LEU A 188 4.67 -16.27 1.64
CA LEU A 188 4.59 -14.94 2.24
C LEU A 188 3.95 -13.94 1.28
N LEU A 189 3.16 -13.03 1.84
CA LEU A 189 2.48 -11.95 1.12
C LEU A 189 3.34 -10.68 1.16
N PRO A 190 3.07 -9.67 0.29
CA PRO A 190 3.84 -8.42 0.30
C PRO A 190 3.96 -7.76 1.68
N GLY A 191 2.95 -7.86 2.53
CA GLY A 191 2.99 -7.34 3.91
C GLY A 191 4.09 -7.95 4.79
N ASP A 192 4.64 -9.11 4.43
CA ASP A 192 5.69 -9.80 5.20
C ASP A 192 7.11 -9.41 4.78
N PHE A 193 7.31 -8.90 3.56
CA PHE A 193 8.65 -8.70 2.98
C PHE A 193 8.85 -7.40 2.20
N LEU A 194 7.80 -6.73 1.73
CA LEU A 194 7.95 -5.56 0.86
C LEU A 194 8.66 -4.40 1.58
N ALA A 195 8.43 -4.25 2.88
CA ALA A 195 9.16 -3.28 3.70
C ALA A 195 10.68 -3.56 3.74
N ALA A 196 11.10 -4.83 3.75
CA ALA A 196 12.51 -5.20 3.66
C ALA A 196 13.07 -4.92 2.25
N ILE A 197 12.32 -5.24 1.20
CA ILE A 197 12.69 -4.94 -0.19
C ILE A 197 12.95 -3.44 -0.38
N LEU A 198 12.07 -2.58 0.16
CA LEU A 198 12.22 -1.13 0.11
C LEU A 198 13.42 -0.65 0.96
N ALA A 199 13.55 -1.15 2.18
CA ALA A 199 14.63 -0.72 3.10
C ALA A 199 16.04 -1.07 2.62
N TYR A 200 16.17 -2.07 1.73
CA TYR A 200 17.45 -2.53 1.19
C TYR A 200 17.65 -2.17 -0.28
N ASP A 201 16.80 -1.29 -0.84
CA ASP A 201 16.84 -0.87 -2.25
C ASP A 201 16.82 -2.05 -3.24
N LEU A 202 16.03 -3.09 -2.96
CA LEU A 202 15.91 -4.31 -3.76
C LEU A 202 14.70 -4.33 -4.69
N THR A 203 13.94 -3.23 -4.76
CA THR A 203 12.69 -3.15 -5.54
C THR A 203 12.92 -3.42 -7.02
N ASP A 204 13.98 -2.84 -7.60
CA ASP A 204 14.34 -3.07 -9.01
C ASP A 204 14.75 -4.52 -9.26
N LEU A 205 15.52 -5.11 -8.36
CA LEU A 205 15.94 -6.51 -8.51
C LEU A 205 14.70 -7.41 -8.53
N MET A 206 13.81 -7.26 -7.55
CA MET A 206 12.56 -8.02 -7.50
C MET A 206 11.68 -7.79 -8.74
N PHE A 207 11.49 -6.54 -9.14
CA PHE A 207 10.69 -6.20 -10.33
C PHE A 207 11.23 -6.89 -11.59
N LYS A 208 12.54 -6.87 -11.83
CA LYS A 208 13.17 -7.53 -12.98
C LYS A 208 12.89 -9.04 -12.99
N HIS A 209 12.99 -9.69 -11.83
CA HIS A 209 12.65 -11.12 -11.70
C HIS A 209 11.18 -11.42 -11.98
N LEU A 210 10.25 -10.56 -11.53
CA LEU A 210 8.82 -10.74 -11.76
C LEU A 210 8.43 -10.44 -13.22
N LEU A 211 9.05 -9.43 -13.82
CA LEU A 211 8.85 -9.07 -15.23
C LEU A 211 9.22 -10.22 -16.17
N GLU A 212 10.40 -10.83 -15.96
CA GLU A 212 10.83 -12.01 -16.72
C GLU A 212 9.84 -13.17 -16.58
N GLN A 213 9.35 -13.43 -15.36
CA GLN A 213 8.35 -14.49 -15.13
C GLN A 213 7.03 -14.21 -15.87
N GLY A 214 6.57 -12.96 -15.84
CA GLY A 214 5.34 -12.56 -16.52
C GLY A 214 5.43 -12.58 -18.04
N LEU A 215 6.54 -12.12 -18.62
CA LEU A 215 6.73 -12.18 -20.08
C LEU A 215 6.89 -13.62 -20.58
N ASN A 216 7.53 -14.51 -19.80
CA ASN A 216 7.55 -15.94 -20.08
C ASN A 216 6.12 -16.52 -20.11
N LEU A 217 5.29 -16.17 -19.13
CA LEU A 217 3.89 -16.59 -19.10
C LEU A 217 3.10 -16.06 -20.30
N LEU A 218 3.29 -14.78 -20.67
CA LEU A 218 2.67 -14.20 -21.86
C LEU A 218 3.11 -14.92 -23.14
N GLY A 219 4.36 -15.36 -23.23
CA GLY A 219 4.85 -16.21 -24.32
C GLY A 219 4.03 -17.50 -24.45
N ILE A 220 3.85 -18.21 -23.33
CA ILE A 220 3.04 -19.45 -23.29
C ILE A 220 1.57 -19.17 -23.65
N MET A 221 1.00 -18.05 -23.18
CA MET A 221 -0.36 -17.65 -23.53
C MET A 221 -0.51 -17.35 -25.02
N ARG A 222 0.42 -16.60 -25.60
CA ARG A 222 0.46 -16.28 -27.04
C ARG A 222 0.50 -17.54 -27.89
N ASP A 223 1.31 -18.52 -27.51
CA ASP A 223 1.43 -19.80 -28.22
C ASP A 223 0.14 -20.64 -28.14
N ARG A 224 -0.73 -20.37 -27.16
CA ARG A 224 -2.09 -20.93 -27.02
C ARG A 224 -3.18 -20.05 -27.65
N GLY A 225 -2.82 -18.96 -28.34
CA GLY A 225 -3.75 -18.03 -28.96
C GLY A 225 -4.46 -17.10 -27.97
N LEU A 226 -3.97 -17.00 -26.73
CA LEU A 226 -4.51 -16.10 -25.70
C LEU A 226 -3.71 -14.79 -25.69
N ALA A 227 -4.38 -13.68 -25.97
CA ALA A 227 -3.81 -12.34 -25.86
C ALA A 227 -4.26 -11.70 -24.55
N MET A 228 -3.33 -11.35 -23.67
CA MET A 228 -3.61 -10.76 -22.36
C MET A 228 -2.71 -9.56 -22.11
N VAL A 229 -3.23 -8.58 -21.37
CA VAL A 229 -2.43 -7.50 -20.78
C VAL A 229 -2.03 -7.91 -19.37
N LEU A 230 -0.75 -7.74 -19.06
CA LEU A 230 -0.18 -8.02 -17.75
C LEU A 230 0.21 -6.72 -17.04
N SER A 231 -0.41 -6.49 -15.88
CA SER A 231 -0.08 -5.35 -15.02
C SER A 231 1.04 -5.68 -14.05
N PHE A 232 1.94 -4.72 -13.81
CA PHE A 232 2.95 -4.77 -12.76
C PHE A 232 2.93 -3.51 -11.91
N ASN A 233 3.06 -3.71 -10.61
CA ASN A 233 3.26 -2.62 -9.65
C ASN A 233 4.67 -2.03 -9.79
N LEU A 234 4.76 -0.71 -9.93
CA LEU A 234 6.01 0.05 -9.88
C LEU A 234 5.99 0.99 -8.68
N HIS A 235 7.06 0.94 -7.88
CA HIS A 235 7.27 1.93 -6.84
C HIS A 235 7.74 3.26 -7.46
N ALA A 236 7.31 4.38 -6.91
CA ALA A 236 7.62 5.72 -7.45
C ALA A 236 9.13 6.01 -7.54
N SER A 237 9.94 5.44 -6.63
CA SER A 237 11.40 5.57 -6.69
C SER A 237 12.01 4.92 -7.94
N GLN A 238 11.41 3.83 -8.44
CA GLN A 238 11.90 3.13 -9.63
C GLN A 238 11.61 3.92 -10.91
N VAL A 239 10.46 4.60 -10.95
CA VAL A 239 10.06 5.43 -12.11
C VAL A 239 10.99 6.64 -12.29
N LYS A 240 11.68 7.09 -11.24
CA LYS A 240 12.71 8.13 -11.34
C LYS A 240 13.98 7.65 -12.05
N ASP A 241 14.27 6.35 -12.03
CA ASP A 241 15.48 5.80 -12.64
C ASP A 241 15.30 5.60 -14.16
N ASN A 242 16.11 6.32 -14.94
CA ASN A 242 16.17 6.18 -16.40
C ASN A 242 16.58 4.79 -16.88
N GLY A 243 17.28 4.01 -16.04
CA GLY A 243 17.68 2.63 -16.33
C GLY A 243 16.50 1.65 -16.38
N LEU A 244 15.41 1.93 -15.66
CA LEU A 244 14.24 1.07 -15.61
C LEU A 244 13.57 0.94 -16.98
N VAL A 245 13.30 2.08 -17.64
CA VAL A 245 12.60 2.12 -18.93
C VAL A 245 13.39 1.39 -20.00
N GLU A 246 14.71 1.58 -20.03
CA GLU A 246 15.59 0.89 -20.98
C GLU A 246 15.62 -0.61 -20.71
N HIS A 247 15.65 -1.03 -19.44
CA HIS A 247 15.56 -2.45 -19.09
C HIS A 247 14.22 -3.08 -19.52
N ILE A 248 13.09 -2.39 -19.32
CA ILE A 248 11.77 -2.87 -19.75
C ILE A 248 11.76 -3.06 -21.27
N LYS A 249 12.25 -2.07 -22.02
CA LYS A 249 12.37 -2.15 -23.48
C LYS A 249 13.20 -3.35 -23.92
N GLN A 250 14.40 -3.50 -23.39
CA GLN A 250 15.29 -4.62 -23.74
C GLN A 250 14.67 -5.99 -23.39
N THR A 251 13.89 -6.05 -22.31
CA THR A 251 13.21 -7.29 -21.91
C THR A 251 12.04 -7.60 -22.84
N LEU A 252 11.22 -6.61 -23.21
CA LEU A 252 10.19 -6.76 -24.23
C LEU A 252 10.77 -7.25 -25.56
N ASP A 253 11.85 -6.62 -26.03
CA ASP A 253 12.53 -6.98 -27.28
C ASP A 253 13.05 -8.44 -27.26
N ARG A 254 13.66 -8.87 -26.14
CA ARG A 254 14.14 -10.26 -25.97
C ARG A 254 13.02 -11.30 -26.03
N HIS A 255 11.82 -10.97 -25.55
CA HIS A 255 10.65 -11.87 -25.57
C HIS A 255 9.78 -11.72 -26.83
N GLY A 256 10.11 -10.76 -27.70
CA GLY A 256 9.38 -10.48 -28.93
C GLY A 256 7.98 -9.89 -28.69
N PHE A 257 7.85 -9.04 -27.67
CA PHE A 257 6.62 -8.30 -27.37
C PHE A 257 6.81 -6.80 -27.60
N ASN A 258 5.70 -6.11 -27.90
CA ASN A 258 5.65 -4.65 -27.84
C ASN A 258 5.12 -4.21 -26.46
N GLY A 259 5.20 -2.93 -26.13
CA GLY A 259 4.73 -2.44 -24.82
C GLY A 259 3.24 -2.66 -24.56
N SER A 260 2.41 -2.86 -25.58
CA SER A 260 0.95 -2.94 -25.43
C SER A 260 0.45 -4.13 -24.60
N VAL A 261 1.31 -5.13 -24.38
CA VAL A 261 1.00 -6.28 -23.51
C VAL A 261 1.27 -6.00 -22.03
N LEU A 262 1.88 -4.86 -21.70
CA LEU A 262 2.22 -4.47 -20.33
C LEU A 262 1.43 -3.25 -19.88
N MET A 263 1.06 -3.26 -18.61
CA MET A 263 0.54 -2.11 -17.89
C MET A 263 1.37 -1.90 -16.61
N PHE A 264 1.70 -0.67 -16.28
CA PHE A 264 2.39 -0.35 -15.03
C PHE A 264 1.49 0.43 -14.11
N GLU A 265 1.38 -0.04 -12.87
CA GLU A 265 0.51 0.51 -11.84
C GLU A 265 1.38 1.26 -10.83
N VAL A 266 1.03 2.52 -10.56
CA VAL A 266 1.76 3.37 -9.61
C VAL A 266 0.77 3.90 -8.58
N ALA A 267 1.08 3.66 -7.30
CA ALA A 267 0.24 4.11 -6.20
C ALA A 267 0.06 5.63 -6.20
N GLU A 268 -1.15 6.09 -5.86
CA GLU A 268 -1.54 7.50 -5.88
C GLU A 268 -0.61 8.40 -5.03
N ASN A 269 -0.18 7.94 -3.87
CA ASN A 269 0.72 8.67 -2.98
C ASN A 269 2.15 8.81 -3.54
N GLY A 270 2.58 7.84 -4.36
CA GLY A 270 3.87 7.88 -5.03
C GLY A 270 3.96 8.95 -6.12
N LEU A 271 2.82 9.49 -6.55
CA LEU A 271 2.73 10.56 -7.55
C LEU A 271 2.78 11.96 -6.93
N LEU A 272 2.78 12.08 -5.60
CA LEU A 272 2.90 13.39 -4.94
C LEU A 272 4.23 14.06 -5.33
N ASP A 273 4.13 15.33 -5.70
CA ASP A 273 5.24 16.17 -6.22
C ASP A 273 5.92 15.66 -7.50
N CYS A 274 5.36 14.63 -8.18
CA CYS A 274 5.87 13.95 -9.39
C CYS A 274 6.98 14.72 -10.13
N PRO A 275 8.27 14.45 -9.83
CA PRO A 275 9.39 15.19 -10.40
C PRO A 275 9.43 15.08 -11.93
N SER A 276 10.06 16.04 -12.60
CA SER A 276 10.19 16.07 -14.08
C SER A 276 10.65 14.74 -14.66
N ASP A 277 11.62 14.09 -14.03
CA ASP A 277 12.23 12.85 -14.50
C ASP A 277 11.23 11.68 -14.43
N THR A 278 10.37 11.66 -13.40
CA THR A 278 9.27 10.71 -13.30
C THR A 278 8.27 10.91 -14.42
N GLN A 279 7.89 12.15 -14.72
CA GLN A 279 6.96 12.47 -15.81
C GLN A 279 7.53 12.04 -17.17
N GLU A 280 8.81 12.32 -17.40
CA GLU A 280 9.52 11.89 -18.61
C GLU A 280 9.51 10.36 -18.75
N ASN A 281 9.83 9.62 -17.69
CA ASN A 281 9.85 8.17 -17.74
C ASN A 281 8.46 7.55 -17.92
N LEU A 282 7.42 8.11 -17.31
CA LEU A 282 6.04 7.72 -17.59
C LEU A 282 5.69 7.95 -19.07
N LEU A 283 6.07 9.09 -19.64
CA LEU A 283 5.88 9.36 -21.06
C LEU A 283 6.65 8.37 -21.94
N ARG A 284 7.90 8.06 -21.59
CA ARG A 284 8.71 7.06 -22.33
C ARG A 284 8.07 5.68 -22.30
N LEU A 285 7.52 5.24 -21.16
CA LEU A 285 6.77 3.98 -21.07
C LEU A 285 5.55 3.97 -22.00
N ARG A 286 4.83 5.10 -22.10
CA ARG A 286 3.70 5.25 -23.03
C ARG A 286 4.14 5.25 -24.49
N LEU A 287 5.27 5.88 -24.81
CA LEU A 287 5.87 5.86 -26.16
C LEU A 287 6.33 4.44 -26.57
N LEU A 288 6.72 3.60 -25.60
CA LEU A 288 6.95 2.16 -25.85
C LEU A 288 5.65 1.37 -26.09
N GLY A 289 4.48 1.99 -25.86
CA GLY A 289 3.16 1.39 -26.00
C GLY A 289 2.59 0.79 -24.71
N CYS A 290 3.30 0.88 -23.57
CA CYS A 290 2.84 0.33 -22.29
C CYS A 290 1.63 1.09 -21.76
N GLY A 291 0.66 0.42 -21.15
CA GLY A 291 -0.38 1.05 -20.37
C GLY A 291 0.17 1.62 -19.06
N LEU A 292 -0.51 2.63 -18.51
CA LEU A 292 -0.23 3.16 -17.17
C LEU A 292 -1.52 3.22 -16.37
N ALA A 293 -1.48 2.80 -15.11
CA ALA A 293 -2.59 2.88 -14.17
C ALA A 293 -2.18 3.65 -12.90
N VAL A 294 -3.12 4.43 -12.37
CA VAL A 294 -3.01 4.94 -11.00
C VAL A 294 -3.67 3.94 -10.08
N ASP A 295 -2.90 3.45 -9.11
CA ASP A 295 -3.33 2.46 -8.13
C ASP A 295 -3.75 3.09 -6.81
N ASP A 296 -4.56 2.38 -6.03
CA ASP A 296 -5.10 2.83 -4.73
C ASP A 296 -5.79 4.21 -4.78
N PHE A 297 -6.49 4.54 -5.87
CA PHE A 297 -7.10 5.86 -6.03
C PHE A 297 -8.13 6.17 -4.92
N GLY A 298 -8.06 7.38 -4.37
CA GLY A 298 -8.91 7.87 -3.27
C GLY A 298 -8.27 7.75 -1.88
N VAL A 299 -7.10 7.12 -1.79
CA VAL A 299 -6.37 6.87 -0.53
C VAL A 299 -5.25 7.90 -0.31
N GLY A 300 -4.78 8.51 -1.40
CA GLY A 300 -3.71 9.50 -1.41
C GLY A 300 -4.21 10.93 -1.58
N PHE A 301 -3.30 11.81 -2.00
CA PHE A 301 -3.55 13.24 -2.21
C PHE A 301 -3.26 13.68 -3.65
N SER A 302 -3.41 12.80 -4.65
CA SER A 302 -3.14 13.20 -6.04
C SER A 302 -4.12 14.29 -6.46
N SER A 303 -3.58 15.40 -6.93
CA SER A 303 -4.42 16.46 -7.49
C SER A 303 -5.05 15.98 -8.81
N LEU A 304 -6.32 16.33 -9.05
CA LEU A 304 -6.97 16.10 -10.34
C LEU A 304 -6.18 16.72 -11.50
N LYS A 305 -5.42 17.80 -11.22
CA LYS A 305 -4.49 18.41 -12.16
C LYS A 305 -3.42 17.41 -12.60
N LEU A 306 -2.76 16.76 -11.67
CA LEU A 306 -1.71 15.79 -11.98
C LEU A 306 -2.25 14.61 -12.79
N LEU A 307 -3.44 14.12 -12.45
CA LEU A 307 -4.13 13.09 -13.25
C LEU A 307 -4.41 13.53 -14.68
N SER A 308 -4.74 14.80 -14.90
CA SER A 308 -5.00 15.34 -16.24
C SER A 308 -3.75 15.60 -17.07
N GLU A 309 -2.59 15.79 -16.44
CA GLU A 309 -1.31 16.10 -17.09
C GLU A 309 -0.47 14.84 -17.36
N LEU A 310 -0.62 13.81 -16.53
CA LEU A 310 0.15 12.56 -16.66
C LEU A 310 -0.54 11.58 -17.61
N PRO A 311 0.23 10.77 -18.37
CA PRO A 311 -0.31 9.99 -19.47
C PRO A 311 -0.90 8.64 -19.02
N PHE A 312 -1.67 8.65 -17.93
CA PHE A 312 -2.36 7.46 -17.42
C PHE A 312 -3.53 7.06 -18.33
N THR A 313 -3.78 5.76 -18.39
CA THR A 313 -4.83 5.14 -19.22
C THR A 313 -5.88 4.40 -18.39
N GLN A 314 -5.61 4.22 -17.10
CA GLN A 314 -6.47 3.47 -16.19
C GLN A 314 -6.40 4.06 -14.78
N LEU A 315 -7.52 4.01 -14.07
CA LEU A 315 -7.61 4.26 -12.64
C LEU A 315 -8.07 2.97 -11.95
N LYS A 316 -7.47 2.63 -10.81
CA LYS A 316 -7.89 1.52 -9.95
C LYS A 316 -8.44 2.11 -8.65
N LEU A 317 -9.71 1.82 -8.36
CA LEU A 317 -10.37 2.29 -7.14
C LEU A 317 -10.22 1.23 -6.04
N ASP A 318 -9.61 1.64 -4.93
CA ASP A 318 -9.31 0.78 -3.79
C ASP A 318 -10.58 0.10 -3.21
N GLY A 319 -10.44 -1.17 -2.86
CA GLY A 319 -11.52 -2.02 -2.38
C GLY A 319 -12.24 -1.52 -1.12
N ARG A 320 -11.63 -0.65 -0.31
CA ARG A 320 -12.23 -0.04 0.89
C ARG A 320 -13.40 0.88 0.55
N PHE A 321 -13.42 1.45 -0.65
CA PHE A 321 -14.53 2.31 -1.09
C PHE A 321 -15.78 1.51 -1.49
N VAL A 322 -15.62 0.21 -1.78
CA VAL A 322 -16.71 -0.64 -2.30
C VAL A 322 -17.27 -1.66 -1.31
N GLN A 323 -16.70 -1.79 -0.11
CA GLN A 323 -17.24 -2.70 0.91
C GLN A 323 -18.62 -2.30 1.45
N HIS A 324 -19.07 -1.06 1.23
CA HIS A 324 -20.33 -0.52 1.77
C HIS A 324 -21.18 0.21 0.72
N LEU A 325 -21.36 -0.39 -0.47
CA LEU A 325 -22.19 0.17 -1.56
C LEU A 325 -23.68 0.29 -1.23
N ASP A 326 -24.14 -0.25 -0.11
CA ASP A 326 -25.44 0.04 0.46
C ASP A 326 -25.57 1.50 0.92
N ARG A 327 -24.45 2.15 1.27
CA ARG A 327 -24.42 3.53 1.76
C ARG A 327 -24.38 4.54 0.61
N PRO A 328 -25.19 5.62 0.66
CA PRO A 328 -25.21 6.65 -0.39
C PRO A 328 -23.83 7.26 -0.68
N GLY A 329 -23.01 7.46 0.35
CA GLY A 329 -21.66 8.02 0.19
C GLY A 329 -20.73 7.15 -0.65
N SER A 330 -20.68 5.84 -0.37
CA SER A 330 -19.85 4.91 -1.15
C SER A 330 -20.31 4.80 -2.60
N ARG A 331 -21.63 4.75 -2.85
CA ARG A 331 -22.18 4.79 -4.22
C ARG A 331 -21.83 6.07 -4.97
N ALA A 332 -21.90 7.22 -4.29
CA ALA A 332 -21.52 8.50 -4.88
C ALA A 332 -20.03 8.53 -5.23
N MET A 333 -19.16 7.98 -4.39
CA MET A 333 -17.72 7.90 -4.65
C MET A 333 -17.39 7.04 -5.89
N VAL A 334 -17.98 5.85 -6.00
CA VAL A 334 -17.78 4.98 -7.18
C VAL A 334 -18.30 5.65 -8.44
N SER A 335 -19.53 6.21 -8.38
CA SER A 335 -20.14 6.89 -9.52
C SER A 335 -19.34 8.11 -9.97
N GLY A 336 -18.87 8.92 -9.01
CA GLY A 336 -18.05 10.10 -9.28
C GLY A 336 -16.70 9.73 -9.88
N THR A 337 -16.05 8.69 -9.35
CA THR A 337 -14.77 8.19 -9.89
C THR A 337 -14.94 7.65 -11.31
N ARG A 338 -16.04 6.92 -11.58
CA ARG A 338 -16.38 6.46 -12.93
C ARG A 338 -16.55 7.62 -13.90
N GLU A 339 -17.26 8.67 -13.50
CA GLU A 339 -17.48 9.83 -14.35
C GLU A 339 -16.19 10.60 -14.60
N LEU A 340 -15.31 10.69 -13.60
CA LEU A 340 -13.97 11.26 -13.73
C LEU A 340 -13.12 10.47 -14.71
N ALA A 341 -12.99 9.14 -14.51
CA ALA A 341 -12.24 8.25 -15.40
C ALA A 341 -12.71 8.40 -16.85
N ARG A 342 -14.03 8.36 -17.07
CA ARG A 342 -14.63 8.55 -18.40
C ARG A 342 -14.28 9.91 -19.00
N SER A 343 -14.35 10.98 -18.20
CA SER A 343 -14.06 12.35 -18.66
C SER A 343 -12.58 12.54 -19.02
N LEU A 344 -11.68 11.77 -18.38
CA LEU A 344 -10.26 11.74 -18.68
C LEU A 344 -9.88 10.72 -19.76
N GLY A 345 -10.84 9.97 -20.30
CA GLY A 345 -10.57 8.91 -21.29
C GLY A 345 -9.81 7.71 -20.71
N MET A 346 -9.93 7.48 -19.40
CA MET A 346 -9.29 6.37 -18.68
C MET A 346 -10.29 5.25 -18.39
N ALA A 347 -9.82 4.00 -18.42
CA ALA A 347 -10.57 2.86 -17.91
C ALA A 347 -10.64 2.92 -16.37
N LEU A 348 -11.71 2.38 -15.78
CA LEU A 348 -11.84 2.24 -14.33
C LEU A 348 -11.91 0.77 -13.93
N VAL A 349 -10.97 0.35 -13.07
CA VAL A 349 -10.97 -0.96 -12.41
C VAL A 349 -11.44 -0.77 -10.98
N ILE A 350 -12.39 -1.60 -10.56
CA ILE A 350 -12.85 -1.64 -9.17
C ILE A 350 -12.22 -2.83 -8.46
N GLU A 351 -11.49 -2.57 -7.39
CA GLU A 351 -10.86 -3.63 -6.60
C GLU A 351 -11.73 -4.13 -5.46
N GLY A 352 -11.30 -5.23 -4.83
CA GLY A 352 -11.91 -5.74 -3.62
C GLY A 352 -13.34 -6.28 -3.80
N VAL A 353 -13.70 -6.75 -5.00
CA VAL A 353 -14.99 -7.44 -5.23
C VAL A 353 -15.00 -8.74 -4.42
N SER A 354 -15.63 -8.69 -3.24
CA SER A 354 -15.56 -9.74 -2.21
C SER A 354 -16.83 -10.59 -2.08
N GLY A 355 -17.90 -10.23 -2.78
CA GLY A 355 -19.15 -11.01 -2.78
C GLY A 355 -20.13 -10.63 -3.91
N PRO A 356 -21.21 -11.42 -4.07
CA PRO A 356 -22.20 -11.22 -5.12
C PRO A 356 -22.93 -9.88 -5.02
N GLN A 357 -23.23 -9.42 -3.80
CA GLN A 357 -23.94 -8.16 -3.59
C GLN A 357 -23.13 -6.95 -4.07
N ILE A 358 -21.80 -6.98 -3.87
CA ILE A 358 -20.91 -5.93 -4.39
C ILE A 358 -20.92 -5.97 -5.92
N LEU A 359 -20.80 -7.16 -6.52
CA LEU A 359 -20.84 -7.31 -7.98
C LEU A 359 -22.15 -6.76 -8.58
N GLU A 360 -23.30 -7.11 -8.00
CA GLU A 360 -24.61 -6.59 -8.42
C GLU A 360 -24.64 -5.05 -8.38
N HIS A 361 -24.19 -4.44 -7.28
CA HIS A 361 -24.12 -2.98 -7.18
C HIS A 361 -23.17 -2.37 -8.22
N LEU A 362 -22.03 -2.98 -8.50
CA LEU A 362 -21.10 -2.48 -9.53
C LEU A 362 -21.71 -2.57 -10.93
N LEU A 363 -22.48 -3.61 -11.23
CA LEU A 363 -23.23 -3.73 -12.48
C LEU A 363 -24.33 -2.68 -12.60
N GLU A 364 -25.10 -2.42 -11.54
CA GLU A 364 -26.08 -1.32 -11.48
C GLU A 364 -25.42 0.05 -11.73
N LEU A 365 -24.23 0.23 -11.15
CA LEU A 365 -23.39 1.41 -11.34
C LEU A 365 -22.62 1.39 -12.66
N LYS A 366 -22.88 0.43 -13.56
CA LYS A 366 -22.24 0.35 -14.88
C LYS A 366 -20.71 0.43 -14.81
N CYS A 367 -20.12 -0.14 -13.77
CA CYS A 367 -18.67 -0.32 -13.70
C CYS A 367 -18.25 -1.37 -14.72
N GLU A 368 -17.16 -1.10 -15.43
CA GLU A 368 -16.73 -1.92 -16.57
C GLU A 368 -15.83 -3.06 -16.12
N ILE A 369 -14.79 -2.75 -15.34
CA ILE A 369 -13.77 -3.71 -14.94
C ILE A 369 -13.77 -3.90 -13.43
N GLY A 370 -13.59 -5.14 -12.97
CA GLY A 370 -13.37 -5.41 -11.55
C GLY A 370 -12.44 -6.58 -11.26
N GLN A 371 -11.87 -6.54 -10.06
CA GLN A 371 -10.91 -7.50 -9.53
C GLN A 371 -11.25 -7.79 -8.05
N GLY A 372 -11.15 -9.05 -7.64
CA GLY A 372 -11.40 -9.41 -6.25
C GLY A 372 -11.56 -10.90 -6.02
N TYR A 373 -11.47 -11.32 -4.76
CA TYR A 373 -11.45 -12.73 -4.37
C TYR A 373 -12.73 -13.49 -4.69
N TYR A 374 -13.86 -12.80 -4.84
CA TYR A 374 -15.10 -13.41 -5.30
C TYR A 374 -15.04 -13.81 -6.77
N LEU A 375 -14.32 -13.03 -7.60
CA LEU A 375 -14.18 -13.28 -9.03
C LEU A 375 -13.05 -14.29 -9.32
N ALA A 376 -11.86 -14.03 -8.78
CA ALA A 376 -10.72 -14.92 -8.82
C ALA A 376 -9.69 -14.50 -7.76
N ARG A 377 -9.13 -15.49 -7.05
CA ARG A 377 -7.96 -15.28 -6.20
C ARG A 377 -6.69 -15.20 -7.06
N PRO A 378 -5.61 -14.56 -6.57
CA PRO A 378 -4.30 -14.68 -7.18
C PRO A 378 -3.87 -16.15 -7.29
N MET A 379 -3.29 -16.54 -8.43
CA MET A 379 -2.86 -17.91 -8.74
C MET A 379 -1.45 -17.90 -9.33
N ASN A 380 -0.68 -18.98 -9.16
CA ASN A 380 0.58 -19.11 -9.92
C ASN A 380 0.28 -19.24 -11.44
N GLY A 381 1.28 -19.04 -12.28
CA GLY A 381 1.11 -19.04 -13.74
C GLY A 381 0.54 -20.35 -14.31
N HIS A 382 0.89 -21.50 -13.73
CA HIS A 382 0.38 -22.80 -14.17
C HIS A 382 -1.12 -22.97 -13.89
N ASP A 383 -1.54 -22.62 -12.68
CA ASP A 383 -2.94 -22.69 -12.27
C ASP A 383 -3.78 -21.66 -13.03
N LEU A 384 -3.24 -20.47 -13.31
CA LEU A 384 -3.90 -19.48 -14.17
C LEU A 384 -4.17 -20.04 -15.57
N LEU A 385 -3.17 -20.64 -16.22
CA LEU A 385 -3.34 -21.20 -17.56
C LEU A 385 -4.43 -22.28 -17.59
N LYS A 386 -4.41 -23.21 -16.63
CA LYS A 386 -5.45 -24.25 -16.49
C LYS A 386 -6.82 -23.66 -16.22
N TRP A 387 -6.88 -22.59 -15.44
CA TRP A 387 -8.13 -21.94 -15.09
C TRP A 387 -8.71 -21.18 -16.29
N LEU A 388 -7.88 -20.56 -17.13
CA LEU A 388 -8.31 -19.91 -18.38
C LEU A 388 -8.87 -20.92 -19.39
N GLU A 389 -8.29 -22.11 -19.49
CA GLU A 389 -8.76 -23.17 -20.41
C GLU A 389 -10.13 -23.75 -20.06
N ARG A 390 -10.56 -23.64 -18.80
CA ARG A 390 -11.82 -24.20 -18.31
C ARG A 390 -13.00 -23.23 -18.41
N ARG A 391 -12.73 -22.00 -18.84
CA ARG A 391 -13.68 -20.90 -18.90
C ARG A 391 -14.15 -20.71 -20.33
#